data_AF-A0AAV6AEC9-F1
#
_entry.id   AF-A0AAV6AEC9-F1
#
_cell.length_a   1.000
_cell.length_b   1.000
_cell.length_c   1.000
_cell.angle_alpha   90.00
_cell.angle_beta   90.00
_cell.angle_gamma   90.00
#
_symmetry.space_group_name_H-M   'P 1'
#
loop_
_entity.id
_entity.type
_entity.pdbx_description
1 polymer ?
#
loop_
_entity_poly.entity_id
_entity_poly.type
_entity_poly.pdbx_seq_one_letter_code
_entity_poly.pdbx_strand_id
1 'polypeptide(L)'
;MTVEVRDPRFTTVVGPTVEFTKIAGDCLFTEGPLWHPSGKYLLWSDMPGDHLRRWSAADGVITFRKPCNKSNGLTWDRQGRLLACEHASSQVSRTEPDGRITPVATHYDGMQLNSPNDVVCAADGGIYFSDPPYGRMDFYGVKREQELAFQGVYRAGGDPKHPTLVVDDFDRPNGLCFSRDGRRLFVNDTARKHIRIFDVKADGGLTGGRVWAETTGEGKGAPDGMKIDSAGNVYCCGPGGVHVFDPEAVCLGVIQVPEPTANFAWGDDDYRSLYITASTSVYRIRVQVPGLPAR
;
A
#
# COMPACT_ATOMS: atom_id res chain seq x y z
N MET A 1 14.35 -2.84 21.87
CA MET A 1 14.02 -4.11 21.19
C MET A 1 13.59 -3.75 19.77
N THR A 2 13.68 -4.66 18.79
CA THR A 2 13.26 -4.39 17.40
C THR A 2 11.87 -4.96 17.09
N VAL A 3 11.27 -5.65 18.05
CA VAL A 3 9.91 -6.18 18.00
C VAL A 3 9.25 -6.06 19.36
N GLU A 4 7.94 -5.89 19.36
CA GLU A 4 7.03 -6.01 20.51
C GLU A 4 6.21 -7.29 20.32
N VAL A 5 6.41 -8.29 21.18
CA VAL A 5 5.66 -9.56 21.12
C VAL A 5 4.46 -9.48 22.04
N ARG A 6 3.24 -9.59 21.49
CA ARG A 6 1.98 -9.61 22.24
C ARG A 6 1.40 -11.02 22.35
N ASP A 7 1.67 -11.86 21.36
CA ASP A 7 1.33 -13.28 21.31
C ASP A 7 2.58 -14.09 20.92
N PRO A 8 2.89 -15.22 21.60
CA PRO A 8 4.05 -16.06 21.27
C PRO A 8 4.10 -16.52 19.81
N ARG A 9 2.96 -16.63 19.12
CA ARG A 9 2.90 -17.01 17.70
C ARG A 9 3.65 -16.01 16.80
N PHE A 10 3.79 -14.75 17.21
CA PHE A 10 4.54 -13.72 16.48
C PHE A 10 5.96 -14.17 16.10
N THR A 11 6.66 -14.89 16.99
CA THR A 11 8.04 -15.30 16.74
C THR A 11 8.15 -16.37 15.64
N THR A 12 7.06 -17.09 15.36
CA THR A 12 6.99 -18.04 14.24
C THR A 12 6.72 -17.35 12.90
N VAL A 13 6.16 -16.13 12.94
CA VAL A 13 5.77 -15.34 11.77
C VAL A 13 6.88 -14.37 11.36
N VAL A 14 7.38 -13.58 12.31
CA VAL A 14 8.41 -12.56 12.09
C VAL A 14 9.78 -13.03 12.57
N GLY A 15 9.83 -13.65 13.75
CA GLY A 15 11.07 -13.96 14.46
C GLY A 15 11.10 -13.31 15.86
N PRO A 16 11.98 -13.76 16.76
CA PRO A 16 12.12 -13.18 18.10
C PRO A 16 12.77 -11.78 18.09
N THR A 17 13.51 -11.46 17.03
CA THR A 17 14.12 -10.16 16.75
C THR A 17 14.18 -9.98 15.23
N VAL A 18 14.34 -8.72 14.79
CA VAL A 18 14.68 -8.38 13.40
C VAL A 18 15.92 -7.51 13.35
N GLU A 19 16.67 -7.61 12.24
CA GLU A 19 17.81 -6.76 11.93
C GLU A 19 17.50 -5.89 10.71
N PHE A 20 17.64 -4.58 10.87
CA PHE A 20 17.36 -3.61 9.82
C PHE A 20 18.61 -3.34 8.99
N THR A 21 18.51 -3.56 7.69
CA THR A 21 19.46 -3.05 6.70
C THR A 21 18.86 -1.81 6.05
N LYS A 22 19.52 -0.65 6.16
CA LYS A 22 19.08 0.57 5.45
C LYS A 22 19.46 0.45 3.96
N ILE A 23 18.45 0.48 3.10
CA ILE A 23 18.56 0.38 1.63
C ILE A 23 18.71 1.75 0.99
N ALA A 24 17.96 2.74 1.48
CA ALA A 24 17.99 4.11 1.02
C ALA A 24 17.76 5.08 2.18
N GLY A 25 18.22 6.31 2.04
CA GLY A 25 17.97 7.45 2.93
C GLY A 25 17.80 8.74 2.13
N ASP A 26 17.69 9.85 2.84
CA ASP A 26 17.63 11.22 2.27
C ASP A 26 16.48 11.43 1.26
N CYS A 27 15.44 10.60 1.36
CA CYS A 27 14.18 10.80 0.64
C CYS A 27 13.32 11.83 1.40
N LEU A 28 12.37 12.45 0.71
CA LEU A 28 11.44 13.39 1.34
C LEU A 28 10.30 12.67 2.05
N PHE A 29 9.69 11.68 1.39
CA PHE A 29 8.71 10.77 1.99
C PHE A 29 8.57 9.53 1.10
N THR A 30 8.90 8.36 1.64
CA THR A 30 8.91 7.08 0.93
C THR A 30 7.57 6.36 1.04
N GLU A 31 7.09 5.83 -0.07
CA GLU A 31 5.76 5.19 -0.20
C GLU A 31 5.74 4.10 -1.27
N GLY A 32 4.66 3.32 -1.30
CA GLY A 32 4.30 2.40 -2.36
C GLY A 32 5.42 1.46 -2.83
N PRO A 33 6.13 0.74 -1.94
CA PRO A 33 7.17 -0.18 -2.36
C PRO A 33 6.57 -1.35 -3.15
N LEU A 34 7.25 -1.77 -4.22
CA LEU A 34 6.80 -2.84 -5.10
C LEU A 34 7.99 -3.65 -5.62
N TRP A 35 8.00 -4.95 -5.34
CA TRP A 35 9.05 -5.85 -5.84
C TRP A 35 8.75 -6.31 -7.27
N HIS A 36 9.77 -6.27 -8.12
CA HIS A 36 9.72 -6.85 -9.46
C HIS A 36 10.40 -8.23 -9.47
N PRO A 37 9.64 -9.34 -9.57
CA PRO A 37 10.16 -10.67 -9.25
C PRO A 37 11.16 -11.23 -10.27
N SER A 38 10.99 -10.96 -11.56
CA SER A 38 11.95 -11.41 -12.59
C SER A 38 13.15 -10.48 -12.73
N GLY A 39 12.90 -9.16 -12.73
CA GLY A 39 13.94 -8.12 -12.77
C GLY A 39 14.78 -7.99 -11.49
N LYS A 40 14.37 -8.57 -10.36
CA LYS A 40 15.08 -8.54 -9.06
C LYS A 40 15.40 -7.14 -8.56
N TYR A 41 14.41 -6.25 -8.62
CA TYR A 41 14.54 -4.88 -8.11
C TYR A 41 13.29 -4.44 -7.36
N LEU A 42 13.48 -3.52 -6.42
CA LEU A 42 12.43 -2.83 -5.69
C LEU A 42 12.14 -1.49 -6.38
N LEU A 43 10.87 -1.15 -6.58
CA LEU A 43 10.41 0.21 -6.84
C LEU A 43 9.83 0.82 -5.57
N TRP A 44 9.90 2.14 -5.41
CA TRP A 44 9.12 2.89 -4.42
C TRP A 44 9.00 4.35 -4.83
N SER A 45 7.99 5.02 -4.32
CA SER A 45 7.76 6.44 -4.54
C SER A 45 8.50 7.26 -3.47
N ASP A 46 9.36 8.19 -3.89
CA ASP A 46 9.84 9.32 -3.08
C ASP A 46 8.97 10.53 -3.44
N MET A 47 7.75 10.49 -2.89
CA MET A 47 6.56 11.13 -3.47
C MET A 47 6.65 12.67 -3.52
N PRO A 48 7.03 13.40 -2.44
CA PRO A 48 7.15 14.85 -2.50
C PRO A 48 8.24 15.31 -3.47
N GLY A 49 9.27 14.47 -3.71
CA GLY A 49 10.36 14.72 -4.63
C GLY A 49 10.01 14.44 -6.10
N ASP A 50 8.83 13.88 -6.36
CA ASP A 50 8.35 13.46 -7.68
C ASP A 50 9.29 12.44 -8.35
N HIS A 51 9.85 11.54 -7.54
CA HIS A 51 10.71 10.45 -7.99
C HIS A 51 10.04 9.11 -7.76
N LEU A 52 9.90 8.33 -8.82
CA LEU A 52 9.79 6.88 -8.71
C LEU A 52 11.21 6.31 -8.71
N ARG A 53 11.63 5.74 -7.58
CA ARG A 53 12.96 5.19 -7.36
C ARG A 53 12.99 3.70 -7.67
N ARG A 54 14.20 3.20 -7.95
CA ARG A 54 14.49 1.77 -8.08
C ARG A 54 15.73 1.43 -7.26
N TRP A 55 15.73 0.24 -6.66
CA TRP A 55 16.91 -0.35 -6.04
C TRP A 55 17.09 -1.78 -6.50
N SER A 56 18.33 -2.13 -6.86
CA SER A 56 18.77 -3.51 -7.05
C SER A 56 20.11 -3.69 -6.32
N ALA A 57 20.47 -4.93 -6.01
CA ALA A 57 21.79 -5.21 -5.42
C ALA A 57 22.94 -4.83 -6.36
N ALA A 58 22.71 -4.85 -7.68
CA ALA A 58 23.73 -4.55 -8.69
C ALA A 58 23.92 -3.04 -8.90
N ASP A 59 22.83 -2.27 -8.92
CA ASP A 59 22.85 -0.86 -9.33
C ASP A 59 22.80 0.11 -8.14
N GLY A 60 22.47 -0.38 -6.94
CA GLY A 60 22.10 0.49 -5.83
C GLY A 60 20.81 1.27 -6.13
N VAL A 61 20.68 2.46 -5.55
CA VAL A 61 19.49 3.31 -5.71
C VAL A 61 19.65 4.20 -6.95
N ILE A 62 18.67 4.12 -7.86
CA ILE A 62 18.58 4.98 -9.05
C ILE A 62 17.19 5.59 -9.19
N THR A 63 17.06 6.62 -10.03
CA THR A 63 15.76 7.13 -10.47
C THR A 63 15.23 6.25 -11.60
N PHE A 64 14.04 5.67 -11.42
CA PHE A 64 13.34 4.92 -12.46
C PHE A 64 12.52 5.85 -13.36
N ARG A 65 11.82 6.83 -12.75
CA ARG A 65 11.04 7.83 -13.48
C ARG A 65 10.98 9.16 -12.70
N LYS A 66 11.19 10.27 -13.41
CA LYS A 66 10.94 11.64 -12.96
C LYS A 66 10.57 12.51 -14.18
N PRO A 67 9.50 13.31 -14.15
CA PRO A 67 8.47 13.35 -13.10
C PRO A 67 7.65 12.04 -13.06
N CYS A 68 7.08 11.70 -11.91
CA CYS A 68 6.14 10.59 -11.73
C CYS A 68 4.75 11.05 -11.26
N ASN A 69 4.44 12.35 -11.39
CA ASN A 69 3.21 12.98 -10.93
C ASN A 69 2.94 12.79 -9.42
N LYS A 70 4.01 12.82 -8.61
CA LYS A 70 3.98 12.49 -7.19
C LYS A 70 3.26 11.15 -6.98
N SER A 71 3.78 10.11 -7.65
CA SER A 71 3.26 8.75 -7.48
C SER A 71 3.28 8.36 -6.01
N ASN A 72 2.31 7.55 -5.58
CA ASN A 72 2.19 7.04 -4.23
C ASN A 72 2.20 5.49 -4.28
N GLY A 73 1.09 4.83 -3.97
CA GLY A 73 0.95 3.38 -4.02
C GLY A 73 1.16 2.80 -5.41
N LEU A 74 1.79 1.62 -5.44
CA LEU A 74 2.16 0.91 -6.67
C LEU A 74 1.71 -0.55 -6.59
N THR A 75 1.28 -1.11 -7.71
CA THR A 75 1.12 -2.56 -7.84
C THR A 75 1.36 -3.02 -9.29
N TRP A 76 1.45 -4.33 -9.49
CA TRP A 76 1.39 -4.93 -10.83
C TRP A 76 -0.05 -5.30 -11.15
N ASP A 77 -0.47 -5.09 -12.40
CA ASP A 77 -1.68 -5.75 -12.88
C ASP A 77 -1.40 -7.20 -13.31
N ARG A 78 -2.46 -7.92 -13.70
CA ARG A 78 -2.37 -9.32 -14.13
C ARG A 78 -1.58 -9.57 -15.42
N GLN A 79 -1.20 -8.51 -16.12
CA GLN A 79 -0.38 -8.55 -17.33
C GLN A 79 1.07 -8.12 -17.05
N GLY A 80 1.42 -7.86 -15.79
CA GLY A 80 2.76 -7.40 -15.38
C GLY A 80 3.02 -5.92 -15.70
N ARG A 81 1.97 -5.12 -15.89
CA ARG A 81 2.09 -3.67 -16.13
C ARG A 81 2.05 -2.93 -14.80
N LEU A 82 2.85 -1.88 -14.68
CA LEU A 82 2.91 -1.06 -13.47
C LEU A 82 1.65 -0.20 -13.36
N LEU A 83 0.91 -0.36 -12.27
CA LEU A 83 -0.12 0.56 -11.82
C LEU A 83 0.46 1.51 -10.78
N ALA A 84 0.09 2.79 -10.86
CA ALA A 84 0.52 3.81 -9.90
C ALA A 84 -0.66 4.73 -9.54
N CYS A 85 -0.83 4.98 -8.25
CA CYS A 85 -1.62 6.08 -7.74
C CYS A 85 -0.84 7.39 -7.90
N GLU A 86 -1.43 8.44 -8.50
CA GLU A 86 -0.76 9.72 -8.76
C GLU A 86 -1.47 10.88 -8.05
N HIS A 87 -0.81 11.48 -7.07
CA HIS A 87 -1.38 12.58 -6.29
C HIS A 87 -1.49 13.89 -7.08
N ALA A 88 -0.53 14.19 -7.96
CA ALA A 88 -0.52 15.47 -8.67
C ALA A 88 -1.59 15.55 -9.77
N SER A 89 -1.94 14.42 -10.38
CA SER A 89 -2.88 14.31 -11.51
C SER A 89 -4.26 13.76 -11.10
N SER A 90 -4.46 13.36 -9.84
CA SER A 90 -5.70 12.71 -9.36
C SER A 90 -6.10 11.49 -10.19
N GLN A 91 -5.16 10.58 -10.44
CA GLN A 91 -5.48 9.39 -11.22
C GLN A 91 -4.78 8.14 -10.73
N VAL A 92 -5.37 7.00 -11.05
CA VAL A 92 -4.63 5.75 -11.18
C VAL A 92 -4.14 5.67 -12.62
N SER A 93 -2.86 5.43 -12.82
CA SER A 93 -2.24 5.27 -14.14
C SER A 93 -1.69 3.86 -14.33
N ARG A 94 -1.48 3.50 -15.60
CA ARG A 94 -0.85 2.25 -16.02
C ARG A 94 0.28 2.52 -17.00
N THR A 95 1.44 1.96 -16.72
CA THR A 95 2.58 1.96 -17.65
C THR A 95 2.45 0.78 -18.60
N GLU A 96 2.21 1.08 -19.88
CA GLU A 96 2.12 0.08 -20.94
C GLU A 96 3.52 -0.45 -21.33
N PRO A 97 3.62 -1.60 -22.03
CA PRO A 97 4.91 -2.22 -22.38
C PRO A 97 5.84 -1.33 -23.22
N ASP A 98 5.28 -0.40 -23.99
CA ASP A 98 6.02 0.60 -24.78
C ASP A 98 6.50 1.80 -23.93
N GLY A 99 6.22 1.80 -22.63
CA GLY A 99 6.56 2.87 -21.68
C GLY A 99 5.52 3.99 -21.59
N ARG A 100 4.47 3.98 -22.42
CA ARG A 100 3.41 4.98 -22.36
C ARG A 100 2.62 4.88 -21.05
N ILE A 101 2.29 6.02 -20.47
CA ILE A 101 1.46 6.11 -19.28
C ILE A 101 0.01 6.38 -19.71
N THR A 102 -0.93 5.57 -19.22
CA THR A 102 -2.35 5.65 -19.58
C THR A 102 -3.22 5.78 -18.33
N PRO A 103 -4.31 6.55 -18.39
CA PRO A 103 -5.24 6.65 -17.27
C PRO A 103 -6.02 5.34 -17.11
N VAL A 104 -6.20 4.91 -15.85
CA VAL A 104 -7.05 3.79 -15.42
C VAL A 104 -8.30 4.29 -14.70
N ALA A 105 -8.16 5.33 -13.89
CA ALA A 105 -9.27 6.01 -13.23
C ALA A 105 -8.87 7.46 -12.97
N THR A 106 -9.77 8.42 -13.22
CA THR A 106 -9.49 9.88 -13.17
C THR A 106 -10.64 10.68 -12.56
N HIS A 107 -11.88 10.25 -12.78
CA HIS A 107 -13.09 10.95 -12.36
C HIS A 107 -14.09 9.95 -11.79
N TYR A 108 -15.06 10.46 -11.05
CA TYR A 108 -16.30 9.78 -10.66
C TYR A 108 -17.45 10.77 -10.78
N ASP A 109 -18.50 10.40 -11.50
CA ASP A 109 -19.70 11.24 -11.74
C ASP A 109 -19.35 12.67 -12.23
N GLY A 110 -18.41 12.76 -13.17
CA GLY A 110 -17.94 14.02 -13.74
C GLY A 110 -17.00 14.85 -12.85
N MET A 111 -16.81 14.47 -11.58
CA MET A 111 -15.89 15.11 -10.64
C MET A 111 -14.53 14.41 -10.63
N GLN A 112 -13.45 15.17 -10.48
CA GLN A 112 -12.11 14.62 -10.34
C GLN A 112 -11.99 13.79 -9.05
N LEU A 113 -11.33 12.62 -9.13
CA LEU A 113 -10.97 11.83 -7.93
C LEU A 113 -10.16 12.69 -6.94
N ASN A 114 -10.25 12.40 -5.65
CA ASN A 114 -9.56 13.17 -4.62
C ASN A 114 -8.05 13.19 -4.84
N SER A 115 -7.42 12.04 -4.64
CA SER A 115 -6.02 11.75 -4.90
C SER A 115 -5.81 10.28 -4.57
N PRO A 116 -5.94 9.36 -5.55
CA PRO A 116 -5.76 7.94 -5.32
C PRO A 116 -4.46 7.67 -4.55
N ASN A 117 -4.51 6.79 -3.55
CA ASN A 117 -3.44 6.69 -2.55
C ASN A 117 -2.73 5.33 -2.59
N ASP A 118 -3.46 4.23 -2.41
CA ASP A 118 -2.94 2.87 -2.59
C ASP A 118 -3.82 2.05 -3.54
N VAL A 119 -3.26 1.00 -4.14
CA VAL A 119 -3.90 0.24 -5.23
C VAL A 119 -3.53 -1.25 -5.21
N VAL A 120 -4.50 -2.12 -5.47
CA VAL A 120 -4.33 -3.57 -5.58
C VAL A 120 -5.04 -4.15 -6.80
N CYS A 121 -4.53 -5.27 -7.33
CA CYS A 121 -5.15 -5.99 -8.46
C CYS A 121 -5.70 -7.35 -8.01
N ALA A 122 -7.00 -7.53 -8.18
CA ALA A 122 -7.75 -8.69 -7.74
C ALA A 122 -7.56 -9.92 -8.63
N ALA A 123 -7.97 -11.08 -8.10
CA ALA A 123 -8.22 -12.36 -8.78
C ALA A 123 -8.41 -12.30 -10.31
N ASP A 124 -9.45 -11.55 -10.63
CA ASP A 124 -10.12 -11.40 -11.92
C ASP A 124 -9.53 -10.28 -12.79
N GLY A 125 -8.47 -9.61 -12.30
CA GLY A 125 -7.90 -8.42 -12.94
C GLY A 125 -8.58 -7.10 -12.56
N GLY A 126 -9.57 -7.12 -11.66
CA GLY A 126 -10.20 -5.92 -11.12
C GLY A 126 -9.18 -5.07 -10.35
N ILE A 127 -9.13 -3.77 -10.60
CA ILE A 127 -8.20 -2.85 -9.93
C ILE A 127 -8.99 -2.09 -8.87
N TYR A 128 -8.56 -2.19 -7.61
CA TYR A 128 -9.18 -1.49 -6.49
C TYR A 128 -8.21 -0.47 -5.93
N PHE A 129 -8.71 0.71 -5.56
CA PHE A 129 -7.89 1.78 -5.02
C PHE A 129 -8.65 2.62 -3.98
N SER A 130 -7.91 3.18 -3.04
CA SER A 130 -8.41 4.16 -2.07
C SER A 130 -8.24 5.58 -2.60
N ASP A 131 -9.18 6.47 -2.27
CA ASP A 131 -9.19 7.87 -2.73
C ASP A 131 -9.36 8.89 -1.58
N PRO A 132 -8.42 8.95 -0.63
CA PRO A 132 -8.35 10.02 0.37
C PRO A 132 -7.84 11.34 -0.25
N PRO A 133 -7.92 12.49 0.46
CA PRO A 133 -7.53 13.79 -0.07
C PRO A 133 -6.06 14.17 0.18
N TYR A 134 -5.19 13.23 0.54
CA TYR A 134 -3.81 13.54 0.93
C TYR A 134 -3.03 14.31 -0.16
N GLY A 135 -3.22 13.93 -1.43
CA GLY A 135 -2.60 14.58 -2.59
C GLY A 135 -3.18 15.95 -2.95
N ARG A 136 -4.16 16.43 -2.18
CA ARG A 136 -4.68 17.81 -2.23
C ARG A 136 -4.05 18.73 -1.18
N MET A 137 -3.12 18.23 -0.37
CA MET A 137 -2.36 19.02 0.60
C MET A 137 -0.99 19.42 0.02
N ASP A 138 -0.46 20.55 0.51
CA ASP A 138 0.94 20.93 0.27
C ASP A 138 1.87 19.79 0.73
N PHE A 139 3.09 19.75 0.17
CA PHE A 139 4.07 18.67 0.37
C PHE A 139 3.69 17.35 -0.31
N TYR A 140 2.58 16.72 0.08
CA TYR A 140 2.18 15.39 -0.40
C TYR A 140 1.63 15.36 -1.82
N GLY A 141 1.14 16.50 -2.33
CA GLY A 141 0.56 16.59 -3.67
C GLY A 141 0.58 18.01 -4.20
N VAL A 142 -0.53 18.42 -4.83
CA VAL A 142 -0.75 19.78 -5.32
C VAL A 142 -1.94 20.35 -4.57
N LYS A 143 -1.76 21.46 -3.84
CA LYS A 143 -2.85 22.05 -3.08
C LYS A 143 -3.99 22.51 -3.99
N ARG A 144 -5.19 21.97 -3.75
CA ARG A 144 -6.42 22.27 -4.47
C ARG A 144 -7.63 21.80 -3.67
N GLU A 145 -8.78 22.43 -3.86
CA GLU A 145 -10.02 22.03 -3.20
C GLU A 145 -10.46 20.62 -3.63
N GLN A 146 -11.14 19.89 -2.74
CA GLN A 146 -11.76 18.60 -3.08
C GLN A 146 -13.01 18.84 -3.95
N GLU A 147 -13.24 18.01 -4.98
CA GLU A 147 -14.47 18.08 -5.77
C GLU A 147 -15.56 17.15 -5.23
N LEU A 148 -15.19 15.91 -4.90
CA LEU A 148 -16.08 14.96 -4.24
C LEU A 148 -16.39 15.43 -2.81
N ALA A 149 -17.52 15.02 -2.24
CA ALA A 149 -17.88 15.35 -0.86
C ALA A 149 -17.43 14.30 0.18
N PHE A 150 -16.81 13.20 -0.27
CA PHE A 150 -16.50 12.02 0.53
C PHE A 150 -15.14 11.41 0.15
N GLN A 151 -14.68 10.41 0.91
CA GLN A 151 -13.49 9.61 0.62
C GLN A 151 -13.90 8.16 0.39
N GLY A 152 -13.59 7.64 -0.79
CA GLY A 152 -14.10 6.34 -1.23
C GLY A 152 -13.02 5.30 -1.48
N VAL A 153 -13.49 4.06 -1.63
CA VAL A 153 -12.78 2.96 -2.28
C VAL A 153 -13.51 2.67 -3.58
N TYR A 154 -12.75 2.49 -4.66
CA TYR A 154 -13.28 2.30 -6.00
C TYR A 154 -12.74 1.01 -6.61
N ARG A 155 -13.50 0.46 -7.55
CA ARG A 155 -13.04 -0.54 -8.53
C ARG A 155 -13.00 0.12 -9.91
N ALA A 156 -11.85 0.08 -10.58
CA ALA A 156 -11.70 0.66 -11.90
C ALA A 156 -12.63 -0.02 -12.93
N GLY A 157 -13.16 0.77 -13.86
CA GLY A 157 -13.97 0.31 -14.98
C GLY A 157 -13.16 0.20 -16.28
N GLY A 158 -13.84 -0.10 -17.40
CA GLY A 158 -13.23 -0.03 -18.74
C GLY A 158 -13.01 1.40 -19.23
N ASP A 159 -13.75 2.36 -18.67
CA ASP A 159 -13.60 3.80 -18.91
C ASP A 159 -12.96 4.47 -17.68
N PRO A 160 -11.81 5.15 -17.82
CA PRO A 160 -11.17 5.87 -16.72
C PRO A 160 -12.00 6.98 -16.07
N LYS A 161 -13.11 7.41 -16.67
CA LYS A 161 -14.02 8.40 -16.06
C LYS A 161 -15.18 7.78 -15.27
N HIS A 162 -15.35 6.47 -15.33
CA HIS A 162 -16.48 5.77 -14.73
C HIS A 162 -16.02 4.54 -13.91
N PRO A 163 -15.14 4.72 -12.89
CA PRO A 163 -14.92 3.68 -11.90
C PRO A 163 -16.20 3.44 -11.10
N THR A 164 -16.33 2.23 -10.55
CA THR A 164 -17.43 1.89 -9.65
C THR A 164 -17.04 2.24 -8.22
N LEU A 165 -17.80 3.10 -7.57
CA LEU A 165 -17.70 3.34 -6.12
C LEU A 165 -18.15 2.08 -5.39
N VAL A 166 -17.31 1.51 -4.52
CA VAL A 166 -17.65 0.30 -3.77
C VAL A 166 -17.93 0.57 -2.30
N VAL A 167 -17.34 1.63 -1.70
CA VAL A 167 -17.57 2.09 -0.32
C VAL A 167 -17.20 3.58 -0.21
N ASP A 168 -17.94 4.40 0.54
CA ASP A 168 -17.74 5.85 0.68
C ASP A 168 -17.81 6.40 2.13
N ASP A 169 -17.97 5.54 3.13
CA ASP A 169 -18.17 5.93 4.53
C ASP A 169 -16.86 5.98 5.35
N PHE A 170 -15.70 6.09 4.70
CA PHE A 170 -14.40 6.26 5.34
C PHE A 170 -14.10 7.73 5.66
N ASP A 171 -13.25 7.99 6.65
CA ASP A 171 -12.65 9.32 6.84
C ASP A 171 -11.37 9.46 6.01
N ARG A 172 -10.42 8.52 6.17
CA ARG A 172 -9.19 8.47 5.36
C ARG A 172 -8.88 7.03 4.95
N PRO A 173 -9.56 6.49 3.91
CA PRO A 173 -9.23 5.16 3.40
C PRO A 173 -7.82 5.20 2.85
N ASN A 174 -6.99 4.24 3.22
CA ASN A 174 -5.57 4.26 2.85
C ASN A 174 -5.13 2.90 2.27
N GLY A 175 -4.36 2.10 3.00
CA GLY A 175 -3.93 0.79 2.52
C GLY A 175 -5.09 -0.19 2.39
N LEU A 176 -4.97 -1.07 1.39
CA LEU A 176 -5.93 -2.15 1.14
C LEU A 176 -5.23 -3.42 0.66
N CYS A 177 -5.78 -4.58 1.01
CA CYS A 177 -5.29 -5.86 0.50
C CYS A 177 -6.39 -6.93 0.52
N PHE A 178 -6.29 -7.91 -0.37
CA PHE A 178 -7.20 -9.05 -0.38
C PHE A 178 -6.75 -10.15 0.59
N SER A 179 -7.71 -10.93 1.08
CA SER A 179 -7.41 -12.26 1.62
C SER A 179 -6.81 -13.15 0.54
N ARG A 180 -6.15 -14.23 0.97
CA ARG A 180 -5.46 -15.15 0.05
C ARG A 180 -6.39 -15.79 -0.99
N ASP A 181 -7.64 -16.05 -0.62
CA ASP A 181 -8.68 -16.59 -1.50
C ASP A 181 -9.42 -15.51 -2.31
N GLY A 182 -9.08 -14.22 -2.12
CA GLY A 182 -9.70 -13.09 -2.79
C GLY A 182 -11.14 -12.80 -2.37
N ARG A 183 -11.68 -13.54 -1.38
CA ARG A 183 -13.08 -13.41 -0.96
C ARG A 183 -13.33 -12.25 -0.01
N ARG A 184 -12.27 -11.73 0.61
CA ARG A 184 -12.33 -10.61 1.55
C ARG A 184 -11.39 -9.50 1.11
N LEU A 185 -11.83 -8.25 1.25
CA LEU A 185 -10.98 -7.07 1.11
C LEU A 185 -10.84 -6.41 2.47
N PHE A 186 -9.59 -6.15 2.86
CA PHE A 186 -9.27 -5.34 4.01
C PHE A 186 -8.93 -3.93 3.54
N VAL A 187 -9.45 -2.92 4.24
CA VAL A 187 -9.15 -1.52 3.98
C VAL A 187 -9.00 -0.83 5.33
N ASN A 188 -7.92 -0.10 5.54
CA ASN A 188 -7.76 0.67 6.76
C ASN A 188 -8.21 2.13 6.62
N ASP A 189 -8.45 2.74 7.77
CA ASP A 189 -8.79 4.15 7.90
C ASP A 189 -7.76 4.83 8.79
N THR A 190 -6.91 5.67 8.20
CA THR A 190 -5.81 6.34 8.91
C THR A 190 -6.33 7.21 10.05
N ALA A 191 -7.44 7.94 9.84
CA ALA A 191 -7.98 8.86 10.84
C ALA A 191 -8.66 8.12 12.00
N ARG A 192 -9.39 7.03 11.68
CA ARG A 192 -10.10 6.23 12.68
C ARG A 192 -9.26 5.13 13.33
N LYS A 193 -8.02 4.92 12.87
CA LYS A 193 -7.05 3.95 13.40
C LYS A 193 -7.54 2.49 13.41
N HIS A 194 -8.35 2.13 12.43
CA HIS A 194 -8.90 0.79 12.31
C HIS A 194 -8.70 0.17 10.94
N ILE A 195 -8.92 -1.14 10.87
CA ILE A 195 -8.98 -1.94 9.66
C ILE A 195 -10.41 -2.46 9.55
N ARG A 196 -11.06 -2.22 8.41
CA ARG A 196 -12.37 -2.79 8.07
C ARG A 196 -12.19 -3.98 7.14
N ILE A 197 -13.16 -4.89 7.20
CA ILE A 197 -13.20 -6.08 6.34
C ILE A 197 -14.53 -6.17 5.59
N PHE A 198 -14.44 -6.48 4.31
CA PHE A 198 -15.58 -6.58 3.40
C PHE A 198 -15.58 -7.94 2.72
N ASP A 199 -16.77 -8.47 2.46
CA ASP A 199 -16.94 -9.59 1.56
C ASP A 199 -16.94 -9.08 0.11
N VAL A 200 -16.21 -9.76 -0.77
CA VAL A 200 -16.09 -9.44 -2.19
C VAL A 200 -17.15 -10.25 -2.94
N LYS A 201 -18.08 -9.55 -3.59
CA LYS A 201 -19.12 -10.15 -4.41
C LYS A 201 -18.55 -10.62 -5.76
N ALA A 202 -19.29 -11.47 -6.45
CA ALA A 202 -18.92 -11.96 -7.79
C ALA A 202 -18.81 -10.84 -8.85
N ASP A 203 -19.54 -9.74 -8.68
CA ASP A 203 -19.48 -8.55 -9.53
C ASP A 203 -18.31 -7.60 -9.19
N GLY A 204 -17.53 -7.92 -8.15
CA GLY A 204 -16.46 -7.07 -7.61
C GLY A 204 -16.94 -5.94 -6.70
N GLY A 205 -18.23 -5.85 -6.39
CA GLY A 205 -18.71 -4.97 -5.34
C GLY A 205 -18.41 -5.51 -3.94
N LEU A 206 -18.59 -4.67 -2.93
CA LEU A 206 -18.31 -5.01 -1.53
C LEU A 206 -19.60 -5.06 -0.70
N THR A 207 -19.63 -5.92 0.31
CA THR A 207 -20.69 -5.97 1.32
C THR A 207 -20.10 -6.14 2.72
N GLY A 208 -20.87 -5.80 3.75
CA GLY A 208 -20.40 -5.85 5.14
C GLY A 208 -19.66 -4.56 5.52
N GLY A 209 -18.39 -4.66 5.91
CA GLY A 209 -17.59 -3.48 6.29
C GLY A 209 -17.51 -3.24 7.80
N ARG A 210 -17.61 -4.29 8.61
CA ARG A 210 -17.37 -4.17 10.07
C ARG A 210 -15.91 -3.82 10.34
N VAL A 211 -15.66 -3.19 11.48
CA VAL A 211 -14.30 -3.11 12.04
C VAL A 211 -13.80 -4.53 12.30
N TRP A 212 -12.61 -4.82 11.80
CA TRP A 212 -11.93 -6.10 11.94
C TRP A 212 -10.87 -6.04 13.04
N ALA A 213 -10.01 -5.03 13.00
CA ALA A 213 -8.98 -4.78 14.00
C ALA A 213 -8.73 -3.28 14.18
N GLU A 214 -8.09 -2.91 15.29
CA GLU A 214 -7.57 -1.57 15.53
C GLU A 214 -6.04 -1.64 15.62
N THR A 215 -5.35 -0.63 15.09
CA THR A 215 -3.88 -0.54 15.25
C THR A 215 -3.57 0.31 16.49
N THR A 216 -3.54 -0.33 17.66
CA THR A 216 -3.26 0.33 18.93
C THR A 216 -1.84 0.05 19.40
N GLY A 217 -1.16 1.08 19.90
CA GLY A 217 0.21 0.97 20.36
C GLY A 217 0.82 2.33 20.69
N GLU A 218 2.04 2.29 21.20
CA GLU A 218 2.83 3.48 21.49
C GLU A 218 3.66 3.89 20.25
N GLY A 219 4.15 5.14 20.26
CA GLY A 219 4.97 5.68 19.18
C GLY A 219 4.16 6.44 18.12
N LYS A 220 4.88 6.92 17.10
CA LYS A 220 4.31 7.70 16.00
C LYS A 220 3.79 6.77 14.90
N GLY A 221 2.83 7.26 14.12
CA GLY A 221 2.24 6.53 12.99
C GLY A 221 0.74 6.32 13.14
N ALA A 222 0.12 5.85 12.06
CA ALA A 222 -1.29 5.51 11.93
C ALA A 222 -1.42 4.41 10.85
N PRO A 223 -2.58 3.76 10.69
CA PRO A 223 -2.81 2.84 9.57
C PRO A 223 -2.49 3.48 8.24
N ASP A 224 -1.71 2.76 7.44
CA ASP A 224 -1.22 3.23 6.14
C ASP A 224 -1.09 2.03 5.18
N GLY A 225 0.06 1.71 4.62
CA GLY A 225 0.24 0.48 3.85
C GLY A 225 -0.14 -0.80 4.60
N MET A 226 -0.83 -1.73 3.93
CA MET A 226 -1.17 -3.04 4.48
C MET A 226 -1.14 -4.16 3.44
N LYS A 227 -0.74 -5.36 3.84
CA LYS A 227 -0.62 -6.55 2.97
C LYS A 227 -0.81 -7.83 3.79
N ILE A 228 -0.93 -8.98 3.12
CA ILE A 228 -0.98 -10.29 3.76
C ILE A 228 0.24 -11.14 3.41
N ASP A 229 0.61 -12.03 4.33
CA ASP A 229 1.61 -13.07 4.05
C ASP A 229 0.98 -14.36 3.49
N SER A 230 1.82 -15.35 3.18
CA SER A 230 1.40 -16.63 2.62
C SER A 230 0.58 -17.51 3.59
N ALA A 231 0.67 -17.25 4.89
CA ALA A 231 -0.13 -17.91 5.93
C ALA A 231 -1.46 -17.19 6.19
N GLY A 232 -1.66 -16.00 5.61
CA GLY A 232 -2.87 -15.20 5.77
C GLY A 232 -2.82 -14.23 6.95
N ASN A 233 -1.66 -14.03 7.58
CA ASN A 233 -1.52 -12.97 8.57
C ASN A 233 -1.60 -11.61 7.87
N VAL A 234 -2.30 -10.67 8.49
CA VAL A 234 -2.46 -9.31 7.97
C VAL A 234 -1.43 -8.42 8.63
N TYR A 235 -0.62 -7.75 7.81
CA TYR A 235 0.35 -6.75 8.24
C TYR A 235 -0.22 -5.37 7.92
N CYS A 236 -0.10 -4.43 8.85
CA CYS A 236 -0.54 -3.05 8.65
C CYS A 236 0.44 -2.10 9.33
N CYS A 237 0.84 -1.03 8.63
CA CYS A 237 1.52 0.10 9.27
C CYS A 237 0.62 0.65 10.40
N GLY A 238 1.22 1.23 11.42
CA GLY A 238 0.51 1.74 12.58
C GLY A 238 1.42 2.46 13.55
N PRO A 239 0.89 2.86 14.72
CA PRO A 239 1.71 3.42 15.79
C PRO A 239 2.89 2.51 16.13
N GLY A 240 4.11 3.04 16.06
CA GLY A 240 5.34 2.34 16.44
C GLY A 240 5.93 1.39 15.38
N GLY A 241 5.26 1.16 14.25
CA GLY A 241 5.79 0.35 13.15
C GLY A 241 4.74 -0.51 12.45
N VAL A 242 5.07 -1.78 12.17
CA VAL A 242 4.18 -2.68 11.42
C VAL A 242 3.54 -3.69 12.36
N HIS A 243 2.22 -3.60 12.49
CA HIS A 243 1.38 -4.49 13.30
C HIS A 243 1.08 -5.75 12.51
N VAL A 244 1.21 -6.92 13.15
CA VAL A 244 0.92 -8.23 12.55
C VAL A 244 -0.26 -8.85 13.26
N PHE A 245 -1.29 -9.19 12.51
CA PHE A 245 -2.51 -9.81 12.99
C PHE A 245 -2.67 -11.20 12.39
N ASP A 246 -3.19 -12.15 13.16
CA ASP A 246 -3.66 -13.42 12.61
C ASP A 246 -4.98 -13.24 11.82
N PRO A 247 -5.43 -14.25 11.05
CA PRO A 247 -6.68 -14.16 10.28
C PRO A 247 -7.94 -13.88 11.12
N GLU A 248 -7.87 -14.09 12.43
CA GLU A 248 -8.93 -13.90 13.41
C GLU A 248 -8.87 -12.52 14.10
N ALA A 249 -8.00 -11.61 13.64
CA ALA A 249 -7.79 -10.26 14.14
C ALA A 249 -7.04 -10.15 15.48
N VAL A 250 -6.38 -11.21 15.94
CA VAL A 250 -5.51 -11.14 17.11
C VAL A 250 -4.21 -10.45 16.72
N CYS A 251 -3.91 -9.32 17.36
CA CYS A 251 -2.63 -8.64 17.20
C CYS A 251 -1.51 -9.49 17.81
N LEU A 252 -0.70 -10.13 16.96
CA LEU A 252 0.41 -10.97 17.37
C LEU A 252 1.57 -10.14 17.94
N GLY A 253 1.78 -8.94 17.39
CA GLY A 253 2.86 -8.06 17.81
C GLY A 253 3.14 -6.94 16.81
N VAL A 254 4.19 -6.17 17.08
CA VAL A 254 4.61 -5.02 16.27
C VAL A 254 6.08 -5.14 15.93
N ILE A 255 6.42 -5.01 14.64
CA ILE A 255 7.78 -4.79 14.17
C ILE A 255 8.11 -3.32 14.44
N GLN A 256 9.03 -3.04 15.35
CA GLN A 256 9.36 -1.68 15.77
C GLN A 256 10.35 -1.05 14.79
N VAL A 257 9.84 -0.19 13.91
CA VAL A 257 10.62 0.43 12.82
C VAL A 257 11.24 1.75 13.30
N PRO A 258 12.48 2.09 12.91
CA PRO A 258 13.16 3.30 13.38
C PRO A 258 12.47 4.64 13.03
N GLU A 259 11.67 4.66 11.97
CA GLU A 259 10.95 5.84 11.48
C GLU A 259 9.45 5.52 11.33
N PRO A 260 8.55 6.53 11.38
CA PRO A 260 7.14 6.33 11.07
C PRO A 260 6.97 5.63 9.73
N THR A 261 6.30 4.48 9.77
CA THR A 261 6.20 3.56 8.63
C THR A 261 5.01 3.92 7.77
N ALA A 262 5.25 4.10 6.48
CA ALA A 262 4.23 4.46 5.51
C ALA A 262 3.73 3.19 4.80
N ASN A 263 4.64 2.33 4.31
CA ASN A 263 4.25 1.13 3.57
C ASN A 263 5.36 0.07 3.59
N PHE A 264 5.09 -1.09 3.01
CA PHE A 264 6.06 -2.18 2.91
C PHE A 264 5.69 -3.17 1.81
N ALA A 265 6.64 -3.96 1.32
CA ALA A 265 6.41 -5.04 0.37
C ALA A 265 7.40 -6.18 0.58
N TRP A 266 6.96 -7.41 0.31
CA TRP A 266 7.87 -8.55 0.27
C TRP A 266 8.65 -8.59 -1.05
N GLY A 267 9.91 -9.00 -0.96
CA GLY A 267 10.78 -9.21 -2.12
C GLY A 267 11.84 -10.27 -1.88
N ASP A 268 12.83 -10.29 -2.76
CA ASP A 268 13.74 -11.42 -3.01
C ASP A 268 13.04 -12.70 -3.49
N ASP A 269 13.86 -13.70 -3.84
CA ASP A 269 13.41 -14.95 -4.47
C ASP A 269 12.52 -15.80 -3.57
N ASP A 270 12.75 -15.72 -2.26
CA ASP A 270 12.00 -16.47 -1.26
C ASP A 270 10.87 -15.67 -0.61
N TYR A 271 10.67 -14.40 -1.01
CA TYR A 271 9.66 -13.50 -0.45
C TYR A 271 9.71 -13.36 1.07
N ARG A 272 10.87 -13.60 1.70
CA ARG A 272 11.04 -13.45 3.15
C ARG A 272 11.72 -12.14 3.53
N SER A 273 12.06 -11.29 2.56
CA SER A 273 12.52 -9.94 2.83
C SER A 273 11.36 -8.98 2.82
N LEU A 274 11.19 -8.25 3.91
CA LEU A 274 10.23 -7.16 3.98
C LEU A 274 10.98 -5.84 3.74
N TYR A 275 10.71 -5.21 2.61
CA TYR A 275 11.16 -3.85 2.32
C TYR A 275 10.15 -2.86 2.88
N ILE A 276 10.60 -1.93 3.69
CA ILE A 276 9.76 -1.03 4.47
C ILE A 276 10.09 0.40 4.07
N THR A 277 9.10 1.14 3.58
CA THR A 277 9.19 2.59 3.35
C THR A 277 8.77 3.30 4.63
N ALA A 278 9.70 3.99 5.25
CA ALA A 278 9.51 4.63 6.55
C ALA A 278 10.03 6.06 6.50
N SER A 279 9.11 7.00 6.26
CA SER A 279 9.40 8.43 6.17
C SER A 279 10.55 8.71 5.19
N THR A 280 11.77 8.98 5.68
CA THR A 280 12.90 9.40 4.83
C THR A 280 13.79 8.25 4.36
N SER A 281 13.52 7.03 4.81
CA SER A 281 14.36 5.86 4.58
C SER A 281 13.58 4.67 4.02
N VAL A 282 14.31 3.80 3.31
CA VAL A 282 13.85 2.45 2.99
C VAL A 282 14.71 1.46 3.76
N TYR A 283 14.08 0.52 4.46
CA TYR A 283 14.74 -0.56 5.18
C TYR A 283 14.41 -1.91 4.58
N ARG A 284 15.24 -2.91 4.87
CA ARG A 284 14.97 -4.33 4.62
C ARG A 284 15.18 -5.09 5.92
N ILE A 285 14.24 -5.97 6.24
CA ILE A 285 14.35 -6.99 7.30
C ILE A 285 14.06 -8.38 6.72
N ARG A 286 14.31 -9.41 7.51
CA ARG A 286 13.94 -10.79 7.20
C ARG A 286 12.85 -11.28 8.15
N VAL A 287 11.86 -11.99 7.60
CA VAL A 287 10.76 -12.62 8.34
C VAL A 287 10.74 -14.12 8.09
N GLN A 288 10.00 -14.87 8.93
CA GLN A 288 9.94 -16.33 8.85
C GLN A 288 8.89 -16.80 7.83
N VAL A 289 7.73 -16.16 7.81
CA VAL A 289 6.66 -16.47 6.85
C VAL A 289 6.83 -15.59 5.62
N PRO A 290 6.93 -16.19 4.41
CA PRO A 290 7.09 -15.43 3.19
C PRO A 290 5.80 -14.69 2.84
N GLY A 291 5.94 -13.56 2.15
CA GLY A 291 4.84 -12.85 1.53
C GLY A 291 4.29 -13.55 0.30
N LEU A 292 3.46 -12.81 -0.42
CA LEU A 292 2.95 -13.19 -1.74
C LEU A 292 3.53 -12.24 -2.80
N PRO A 293 3.76 -12.72 -4.04
CA PRO A 293 4.02 -11.81 -5.14
C PRO A 293 2.87 -10.82 -5.30
N ALA A 294 3.17 -9.54 -5.52
CA ALA A 294 2.17 -8.61 -6.01
C ALA A 294 1.64 -9.11 -7.36
N ARG A 295 0.32 -9.13 -7.51
CA ARG A 295 -0.42 -9.62 -8.68
C ARG A 295 -1.61 -8.73 -8.92
#